data_AF-A0A966C853-F1
#
_entry.id   AF-A0A966C853-F1
#
_cell.length_a   1.000
_cell.length_b   1.000
_cell.length_c   1.000
_cell.angle_alpha   90.00
_cell.angle_beta   90.00
_cell.angle_gamma   90.00
#
_symmetry.space_group_name_H-M   'P 1'
#
loop_
_entity.id
_entity.type
_entity.pdbx_description
1 polymer ?
#
loop_
_entity_poly.entity_id
_entity_poly.type
_entity_poly.pdbx_seq_one_letter_code
_entity_poly.pdbx_strand_id
1 'polypeptide(L)'
;LIIVLLKGLFAGNDKIDQVQVESTRGVIGDPIDVMLDFYELWLSAKKSTSTNPFAEGITKSLVLSQEMSDKLSEFEGKLSDSDIDPVLCQTSVPEKLRARPIFKQDALVQMLVLPSNKQSGTQASVTLSAHDGLWEITEIKCGSGESAPEQGEFSFDREGWLLKSVPPPLDSRNWHLVFEEDGIPGHTAPL
;
A
#
# COMPACT_ATOMS: atom_id res chain seq x y z
N LEU A 1 17.98 24.30 -75.40
CA LEU A 1 18.23 22.95 -75.97
C LEU A 1 19.60 22.54 -75.44
N ILE A 2 19.84 21.60 -74.53
CA ILE A 2 19.08 20.48 -73.93
C ILE A 2 19.42 20.45 -72.44
N ILE A 3 18.39 20.23 -71.61
CA ILE A 3 18.47 19.91 -70.18
C ILE A 3 18.75 18.40 -70.08
N VAL A 4 19.78 17.98 -69.34
CA VAL A 4 19.94 16.57 -68.94
C VAL A 4 19.82 16.48 -67.42
N LEU A 5 18.62 16.10 -67.00
CA LEU A 5 18.26 15.60 -65.68
C LEU A 5 18.85 14.21 -65.49
N LEU A 6 19.65 14.01 -64.45
CA LEU A 6 19.93 12.69 -63.90
C LEU A 6 19.38 12.63 -62.47
N LYS A 7 18.17 12.10 -62.36
CA LYS A 7 17.55 11.66 -61.11
C LYS A 7 18.22 10.36 -60.68
N GLY A 8 19.06 10.41 -59.64
CA GLY A 8 19.46 9.23 -58.88
C GLY A 8 18.51 9.04 -57.71
N LEU A 9 17.58 8.09 -57.85
CA LEU A 9 16.81 7.54 -56.73
C LEU A 9 17.74 6.67 -55.88
N PHE A 10 18.11 7.14 -54.69
CA PHE A 10 18.47 6.28 -53.58
C PHE A 10 17.36 6.37 -52.55
N ALA A 11 16.38 5.48 -52.68
CA ALA A 11 15.48 5.10 -51.61
C ALA A 11 16.23 4.17 -50.66
N GLY A 12 17.14 4.73 -49.87
CA GLY A 12 17.72 4.07 -48.71
C GLY A 12 16.68 4.13 -47.59
N ASN A 13 15.97 3.02 -47.38
CA ASN A 13 15.01 2.87 -46.31
C ASN A 13 15.80 2.62 -45.01
N ASP A 14 16.44 3.66 -44.49
CA ASP A 14 17.06 3.65 -43.16
C ASP A 14 15.93 3.61 -42.14
N LYS A 15 15.45 2.39 -41.85
CA LYS A 15 14.83 2.11 -40.57
C LYS A 15 15.93 2.31 -39.53
N ILE A 16 15.99 3.53 -39.01
CA ILE A 16 16.63 3.79 -37.72
C ILE A 16 15.81 2.97 -36.73
N ASP A 17 16.28 1.76 -36.42
CA ASP A 17 15.85 1.03 -35.25
C ASP A 17 16.15 1.95 -34.07
N GLN A 18 15.12 2.65 -33.59
CA GLN A 18 15.17 3.28 -32.30
C GLN A 18 15.30 2.14 -31.29
N VAL A 19 16.56 1.85 -30.94
CA VAL A 19 16.87 1.16 -29.70
C VAL A 19 16.26 2.04 -28.62
N GLN A 20 15.05 1.70 -28.20
CA GLN A 20 14.48 2.19 -26.96
C GLN A 20 15.46 1.73 -25.88
N VAL A 21 16.38 2.61 -25.51
CA VAL A 21 17.08 2.49 -24.24
C VAL A 21 15.94 2.59 -23.23
N GLU A 22 15.49 1.44 -22.72
CA GLU A 22 14.69 1.42 -21.51
C GLU A 22 15.48 2.23 -20.49
N SER A 23 15.00 3.44 -20.22
CA SER A 23 15.50 4.25 -19.14
C SER A 23 15.26 3.42 -17.89
N THR A 24 16.31 2.84 -17.33
CA THR A 24 16.26 2.06 -16.10
C THR A 24 15.67 2.95 -15.02
N ARG A 25 14.40 2.72 -14.67
CA ARG A 25 13.68 3.42 -13.60
C ARG A 25 14.00 2.76 -12.26
N GLY A 26 13.68 3.46 -11.17
CA GLY A 26 13.93 3.01 -9.81
C GLY A 26 15.09 3.74 -9.12
N VAL A 27 15.29 3.39 -7.85
CA VAL A 27 16.27 4.03 -6.96
C VAL A 27 17.08 2.96 -6.24
N ILE A 28 18.38 3.22 -6.05
CA ILE A 28 19.28 2.36 -5.27
C ILE A 28 18.95 2.48 -3.79
N GLY A 29 18.82 1.36 -3.08
CA GLY A 29 18.62 1.36 -1.63
C GLY A 29 18.03 0.06 -1.10
N ASP A 30 17.75 0.01 0.21
CA ASP A 30 16.85 -1.01 0.75
C ASP A 30 15.41 -0.69 0.31
N PRO A 31 14.64 -1.67 -0.19
CA PRO A 31 13.29 -1.43 -0.69
C PRO A 31 12.34 -0.84 0.37
N ILE A 32 12.56 -1.13 1.66
CA ILE A 32 11.73 -0.60 2.73
C ILE A 32 12.00 0.90 2.88
N ASP A 33 13.27 1.30 2.92
CA ASP A 33 13.66 2.71 3.04
C ASP A 33 13.18 3.51 1.82
N VAL A 34 13.37 2.98 0.60
CA VAL A 34 12.87 3.59 -0.65
C VAL A 34 11.36 3.84 -0.60
N MET A 35 10.58 2.86 -0.12
CA MET A 35 9.14 3.00 0.04
C MET A 35 8.79 4.02 1.14
N LEU A 36 9.45 3.98 2.29
CA LEU A 36 9.18 4.87 3.41
C LEU A 36 9.46 6.32 3.04
N ASP A 37 10.57 6.61 2.35
CA ASP A 37 10.92 7.94 1.87
C ASP A 37 9.84 8.49 0.92
N PHE A 38 9.34 7.66 0.00
CA PHE A 38 8.24 8.04 -0.87
C PHE A 38 6.96 8.38 -0.09
N TYR A 39 6.59 7.55 0.88
CA TYR A 39 5.40 7.78 1.70
C TYR A 39 5.53 8.99 2.63
N GLU A 40 6.74 9.28 3.12
CA GLU A 40 7.01 10.47 3.93
C GLU A 40 6.84 11.74 3.10
N LEU A 41 7.39 11.78 1.88
CA LEU A 41 7.20 12.89 0.94
C LEU A 41 5.72 13.09 0.62
N TRP A 42 5.00 12.01 0.28
CA TRP A 42 3.57 12.09 -0.02
C TRP A 42 2.76 12.62 1.17
N LEU A 43 2.99 12.07 2.36
CA LEU A 43 2.28 12.46 3.57
C LEU A 43 2.57 13.91 3.96
N SER A 44 3.82 14.35 3.83
CA SER A 44 4.24 15.73 4.08
C SER A 44 3.50 16.69 3.15
N ALA A 45 3.50 16.40 1.84
CA ALA A 45 2.81 17.21 0.84
C ALA A 45 1.29 17.26 1.08
N LYS A 46 0.67 16.16 1.52
CA LYS A 46 -0.76 16.11 1.90
C LYS A 46 -1.11 16.89 3.17
N LYS A 47 -0.16 17.06 4.09
CA LYS A 47 -0.34 17.88 5.31
C LYS A 47 -0.08 19.35 5.08
N SER A 48 0.58 19.71 3.99
CA SER A 48 0.89 21.09 3.68
C SER A 48 -0.37 21.88 3.32
N THR A 49 -0.41 23.15 3.71
CA THR A 49 -1.50 24.08 3.36
C THR A 49 -1.24 24.84 2.07
N SER A 50 -0.04 24.73 1.49
CA SER A 50 0.41 25.54 0.35
C SER A 50 0.72 24.73 -0.91
N THR A 51 0.65 23.40 -0.85
CA THR A 51 1.01 22.51 -1.97
C THR A 51 0.27 21.18 -1.82
N ASN A 52 0.49 20.27 -2.77
CA ASN A 52 -0.01 18.90 -2.76
C ASN A 52 0.98 17.98 -3.49
N PRO A 53 0.84 16.64 -3.39
CA PRO A 53 1.78 15.70 -4.00
C PRO A 53 1.95 15.84 -5.51
N PHE A 54 0.90 16.25 -6.23
CA PHE A 54 0.93 16.45 -7.67
C PHE A 54 1.72 17.71 -8.05
N ALA A 55 1.49 18.82 -7.34
CA ALA A 55 2.20 20.08 -7.53
C ALA A 55 3.70 19.97 -7.20
N GLU A 56 4.07 19.14 -6.22
CA GLU A 56 5.46 18.82 -5.91
C GLU A 56 6.12 17.85 -6.92
N GLY A 57 5.34 17.31 -7.86
CA GLY A 57 5.84 16.37 -8.87
C GLY A 57 6.19 14.99 -8.31
N ILE A 58 5.66 14.62 -7.13
CA ILE A 58 5.94 13.32 -6.49
C ILE A 58 5.49 12.15 -7.38
N THR A 59 4.41 12.34 -8.15
CA THR A 59 3.91 11.34 -9.12
C THR A 59 4.90 11.04 -10.25
N LYS A 60 5.87 11.92 -10.50
CA LYS A 60 6.91 11.76 -11.52
C LYS A 60 8.22 11.18 -10.96
N SER A 61 8.24 10.82 -9.68
CA SER A 61 9.41 10.26 -9.01
C SER A 61 9.91 8.99 -9.71
N LEU A 62 11.24 8.82 -9.75
CA LEU A 62 11.86 7.59 -10.23
C LEU A 62 11.57 6.38 -9.34
N VAL A 63 11.12 6.61 -8.10
CA VAL A 63 10.65 5.53 -7.19
C VAL A 63 9.37 4.88 -7.72
N LEU A 64 8.59 5.55 -8.57
CA LEU A 64 7.39 4.97 -9.17
C LEU A 64 7.74 4.33 -10.50
N SER A 65 7.18 3.14 -10.77
CA SER A 65 7.16 2.60 -12.12
C SER A 65 6.43 3.56 -13.06
N GLN A 66 6.69 3.46 -14.37
CA GLN A 66 6.01 4.33 -15.33
C GLN A 66 4.49 4.14 -15.27
N GLU A 67 4.02 2.89 -15.17
CA GLU A 67 2.61 2.57 -15.04
C GLU A 67 2.00 3.18 -13.77
N MET A 68 2.69 3.10 -12.62
CA MET A 68 2.18 3.68 -11.38
C MET A 68 2.16 5.21 -11.42
N SER A 69 3.18 5.84 -12.03
CA SER A 69 3.23 7.28 -12.31
C SER A 69 2.06 7.74 -13.17
N ASP A 70 1.77 7.02 -14.25
CA ASP A 70 0.67 7.32 -15.17
C ASP A 70 -0.68 7.16 -14.45
N LYS A 71 -0.86 6.06 -13.72
CA LYS A 71 -2.06 5.80 -12.91
C LYS A 71 -2.31 6.90 -11.88
N LEU A 72 -1.28 7.36 -11.16
CA LEU A 72 -1.45 8.45 -10.20
C LEU A 72 -1.79 9.77 -10.87
N SER A 73 -1.19 10.05 -12.04
CA SER A 73 -1.45 11.29 -12.78
C SER A 73 -2.91 11.42 -13.22
N GLU A 74 -3.66 10.31 -13.36
CA GLU A 74 -5.09 10.35 -13.63
C GLU A 74 -5.91 11.04 -12.53
N PHE A 75 -5.39 11.12 -11.30
CA PHE A 75 -6.05 11.75 -10.15
C PHE A 75 -5.74 13.25 -10.02
N GLU A 76 -4.81 13.79 -10.81
CA GLU A 76 -4.40 15.18 -10.74
C GLU A 76 -5.59 16.13 -11.01
N GLY A 77 -5.87 17.00 -10.03
CA GLY A 77 -7.00 17.94 -10.09
C GLY A 77 -8.39 17.30 -9.97
N LYS A 78 -8.49 15.98 -9.70
CA LYS A 78 -9.77 15.27 -9.58
C LYS A 78 -10.14 14.84 -8.16
N LEU A 79 -9.16 14.77 -7.26
CA LEU A 79 -9.39 14.36 -5.87
C LEU A 79 -10.03 15.48 -5.05
N SER A 80 -11.13 15.17 -4.39
CA SER A 80 -11.76 15.98 -3.34
C SER A 80 -11.34 15.49 -1.94
N ASP A 81 -11.63 16.29 -0.91
CA ASP A 81 -11.33 15.95 0.49
C ASP A 81 -12.12 14.74 1.01
N SER A 82 -13.18 14.32 0.32
CA SER A 82 -13.96 13.13 0.66
C SER A 82 -13.51 11.87 -0.06
N ASP A 83 -12.68 12.00 -1.09
CA ASP A 83 -12.21 10.86 -1.86
C ASP A 83 -11.11 10.10 -1.11
N ILE A 84 -11.02 8.79 -1.38
CA ILE A 84 -9.93 7.97 -0.87
C ILE A 84 -8.65 8.40 -1.60
N ASP A 85 -7.64 8.81 -0.84
CA ASP A 85 -6.31 9.09 -1.36
C ASP A 85 -5.71 7.79 -1.96
N PRO A 86 -5.27 7.79 -3.23
CA PRO A 86 -4.84 6.57 -3.92
C PRO A 86 -3.51 5.99 -3.41
N VAL A 87 -2.74 6.74 -2.63
CA VAL A 87 -1.46 6.32 -2.05
C VAL A 87 -1.62 5.98 -0.58
N LEU A 88 -2.26 6.86 0.19
CA LEU A 88 -2.48 6.66 1.63
C LEU A 88 -3.60 5.66 1.91
N CYS A 89 -4.52 5.46 0.95
CA CYS A 89 -5.72 4.65 1.07
C CYS A 89 -6.60 5.08 2.25
N GLN A 90 -6.69 6.40 2.48
CA GLN A 90 -7.49 7.02 3.53
C GLN A 90 -8.34 8.15 2.95
N THR A 91 -9.52 8.36 3.51
CA THR A 91 -10.37 9.54 3.22
C THR A 91 -9.89 10.80 3.96
N SER A 92 -9.11 10.64 5.03
CA SER A 92 -8.53 11.75 5.78
C SER A 92 -7.03 11.56 5.94
N VAL A 93 -6.28 12.67 5.96
CA VAL A 93 -4.81 12.61 6.06
C VAL A 93 -4.41 12.14 7.46
N PRO A 94 -3.73 10.99 7.61
CA PRO A 94 -3.33 10.48 8.92
C PRO A 94 -2.17 11.27 9.51
N GLU A 95 -2.05 11.28 10.84
CA GLU A 95 -0.90 11.93 11.50
C GLU A 95 0.41 11.19 11.25
N LYS A 96 0.37 9.85 11.23
CA LYS A 96 1.55 9.00 11.07
C LYS A 96 1.15 7.71 10.38
N LEU A 97 2.09 7.14 9.63
CA LEU A 97 1.97 5.84 9.00
C LEU A 97 2.87 4.82 9.71
N ARG A 98 2.53 3.55 9.58
CA ARG A 98 3.32 2.39 9.97
C ARG A 98 3.37 1.45 8.78
N ALA A 99 4.55 0.90 8.52
CA ALA A 99 4.73 -0.11 7.50
C ALA A 99 5.07 -1.47 8.15
N ARG A 100 4.62 -2.56 7.53
CA ARG A 100 4.96 -3.93 7.91
C ARG A 100 5.26 -4.74 6.65
N PRO A 101 6.33 -5.55 6.62
CA PRO A 101 6.55 -6.45 5.50
C PRO A 101 5.47 -7.54 5.47
N ILE A 102 4.88 -7.76 4.29
CA ILE A 102 4.08 -8.95 4.01
C ILE A 102 5.02 -10.07 3.55
N PHE A 103 5.89 -9.77 2.59
CA PHE A 103 6.98 -10.65 2.19
C PHE A 103 8.14 -9.86 1.56
N LYS A 104 9.34 -10.44 1.58
CA LYS A 104 10.56 -9.91 0.94
C LYS A 104 11.30 -11.05 0.23
N GLN A 105 11.52 -10.88 -1.06
CA GLN A 105 12.36 -11.72 -1.93
C GLN A 105 13.38 -10.83 -2.64
N ASP A 106 14.38 -11.44 -3.29
CA ASP A 106 15.55 -10.72 -3.83
C ASP A 106 15.19 -9.56 -4.77
N ALA A 107 14.17 -9.72 -5.61
CA ALA A 107 13.74 -8.71 -6.58
C ALA A 107 12.27 -8.27 -6.42
N LEU A 108 11.60 -8.68 -5.34
CA LEU A 108 10.19 -8.39 -5.13
C LEU A 108 9.90 -8.25 -3.63
N VAL A 109 9.29 -7.14 -3.24
CA VAL A 109 8.88 -6.86 -1.87
C VAL A 109 7.44 -6.43 -1.84
N GLN A 110 6.68 -6.94 -0.87
CA GLN A 110 5.34 -6.44 -0.59
C GLN A 110 5.25 -5.94 0.84
N MET A 111 4.76 -4.71 0.99
CA MET A 111 4.62 -4.01 2.24
C MET A 111 3.16 -3.67 2.48
N LEU A 112 2.76 -3.72 3.75
CA LEU A 112 1.48 -3.20 4.21
C LEU A 112 1.71 -1.85 4.89
N VAL A 113 1.03 -0.81 4.41
CA VAL A 113 1.07 0.54 4.98
C VAL A 113 -0.28 0.86 5.62
N LEU A 114 -0.23 1.26 6.88
CA LEU A 114 -1.37 1.47 7.77
C LEU A 114 -1.20 2.81 8.48
N PRO A 115 -2.26 3.56 8.79
CA PRO A 115 -2.12 4.69 9.68
C PRO A 115 -1.89 4.23 11.13
N SER A 116 -1.33 5.13 11.93
CA SER A 116 -0.94 4.83 13.31
C SER A 116 -2.12 4.80 14.28
N ASN A 117 -3.22 5.46 13.94
CA ASN A 117 -4.46 5.42 14.71
C ASN A 117 -5.18 4.07 14.50
N LYS A 118 -5.88 3.57 15.53
CA LYS A 118 -6.53 2.26 15.50
C LYS A 118 -7.90 2.24 14.80
N GLN A 119 -8.33 3.37 14.23
CA GLN A 119 -9.71 3.58 13.77
C GLN A 119 -9.89 3.51 12.25
N SER A 120 -8.82 3.38 11.45
CA SER A 120 -9.00 3.20 10.01
C SER A 120 -9.18 1.71 9.67
N GLY A 121 -10.31 1.37 9.06
CA GLY A 121 -10.50 0.04 8.47
C GLY A 121 -9.75 -0.15 7.15
N THR A 122 -9.10 0.88 6.60
CA THR A 122 -8.45 0.81 5.27
C THR A 122 -6.92 0.80 5.37
N GLN A 123 -6.29 0.12 4.43
CA GLN A 123 -4.86 -0.12 4.36
C GLN A 123 -4.37 -0.11 2.90
N ALA A 124 -3.08 0.18 2.71
CA ALA A 124 -2.43 0.07 1.40
C ALA A 124 -1.53 -1.17 1.37
N SER A 125 -1.70 -2.03 0.36
CA SER A 125 -0.70 -3.01 -0.02
C SER A 125 0.17 -2.43 -1.13
N VAL A 126 1.48 -2.42 -0.92
CA VAL A 126 2.47 -1.77 -1.78
C VAL A 126 3.43 -2.82 -2.29
N THR A 127 3.55 -2.94 -3.60
CA THR A 127 4.48 -3.86 -4.25
C THR A 127 5.65 -3.07 -4.82
N LEU A 128 6.87 -3.51 -4.49
CA LEU A 128 8.11 -3.00 -5.06
C LEU A 128 8.83 -4.10 -5.84
N SER A 129 9.36 -3.76 -7.01
CA SER A 129 10.16 -4.67 -7.84
C SER A 129 11.54 -4.08 -8.09
N ALA A 130 12.55 -4.94 -8.20
CA ALA A 130 13.90 -4.53 -8.52
C ALA A 130 14.23 -4.84 -10.00
N HIS A 131 14.73 -3.84 -10.71
CA HIS A 131 15.27 -3.97 -12.06
C HIS A 131 16.70 -3.43 -12.07
N ASP A 132 17.67 -4.27 -12.42
CA ASP A 132 19.11 -3.92 -12.41
C ASP A 132 19.61 -3.31 -11.08
N GLY A 133 19.06 -3.77 -9.96
CA GLY A 133 19.41 -3.29 -8.61
C GLY A 133 18.75 -1.96 -8.20
N LEU A 134 17.84 -1.44 -9.03
CA LEU A 134 17.02 -0.27 -8.75
C LEU A 134 15.61 -0.69 -8.33
N TRP A 135 15.12 -0.14 -7.23
CA TRP A 135 13.77 -0.42 -6.72
C TRP A 135 12.76 0.60 -7.20
N GLU A 136 11.60 0.11 -7.62
CA GLU A 136 10.44 0.92 -7.93
C GLU A 136 9.17 0.33 -7.31
N ILE A 137 8.25 1.21 -6.92
CA ILE A 137 6.87 0.88 -6.55
C ILE A 137 6.12 0.63 -7.84
N THR A 138 5.75 -0.62 -8.06
CA THR A 138 5.00 -1.06 -9.24
C THR A 138 3.50 -1.05 -9.00
N GLU A 139 3.07 -1.17 -7.74
CA GLU A 139 1.65 -1.22 -7.42
C GLU A 139 1.34 -0.67 -6.02
N ILE A 140 0.25 0.09 -5.93
CA ILE A 140 -0.42 0.44 -4.67
C ILE A 140 -1.89 0.03 -4.80
N LYS A 141 -2.34 -0.81 -3.86
CA LYS A 141 -3.71 -1.30 -3.77
C LYS A 141 -4.33 -0.90 -2.44
N CYS A 142 -5.42 -0.15 -2.51
CA CYS A 142 -6.25 0.11 -1.35
C CYS A 142 -7.16 -1.08 -1.07
N GLY A 143 -7.16 -1.54 0.17
CA GLY A 143 -8.05 -2.57 0.65
C GLY A 143 -8.58 -2.22 2.03
N SER A 144 -9.73 -2.78 2.38
CA SER A 144 -10.12 -2.84 3.79
C SER A 144 -9.23 -3.86 4.48
N GLY A 145 -8.52 -3.46 5.51
CA GLY A 145 -7.96 -4.43 6.46
C GLY A 145 -9.09 -5.13 7.19
N GLU A 146 -8.79 -6.27 7.82
CA GLU A 146 -9.67 -6.76 8.88
C GLU A 146 -9.78 -5.64 9.90
N SER A 147 -10.97 -5.06 10.00
CA SER A 147 -11.33 -4.22 11.13
C SER A 147 -10.93 -4.99 12.37
N ALA A 148 -10.36 -4.31 13.37
CA ALA A 148 -10.40 -4.93 14.69
C ALA A 148 -11.88 -5.27 14.95
N PRO A 149 -12.18 -6.46 15.51
CA PRO A 149 -13.45 -6.69 16.17
C PRO A 149 -14.04 -5.40 16.71
N GLU A 150 -15.27 -5.05 16.31
CA GLU A 150 -16.05 -4.26 17.25
C GLU A 150 -15.93 -4.97 18.59
N GLN A 151 -15.67 -4.25 19.69
CA GLN A 151 -15.52 -4.89 21.00
C GLN A 151 -16.74 -5.80 21.24
N GLY A 152 -16.55 -7.11 21.13
CA GLY A 152 -17.67 -8.07 21.03
C GLY A 152 -17.68 -9.01 19.81
N GLU A 153 -16.74 -8.95 18.86
CA GLU A 153 -16.72 -9.85 17.67
C GLU A 153 -16.42 -11.34 18.00
N PHE A 154 -16.28 -11.69 19.28
CA PHE A 154 -16.68 -13.01 19.74
C PHE A 154 -18.17 -12.99 20.03
N SER A 155 -19.00 -13.21 19.01
CA SER A 155 -20.37 -13.67 19.24
C SER A 155 -20.30 -15.17 19.51
N PHE A 156 -20.44 -15.53 20.77
CA PHE A 156 -20.73 -16.92 21.13
C PHE A 156 -22.19 -17.18 20.81
N ASP A 157 -22.55 -18.39 20.36
CA ASP A 157 -23.95 -18.81 20.22
C ASP A 157 -24.72 -18.72 21.57
N ARG A 158 -24.01 -18.54 22.69
CA ARG A 158 -24.52 -18.35 24.05
C ARG A 158 -23.70 -17.30 24.80
N GLU A 159 -24.36 -16.36 25.48
CA GLU A 159 -23.69 -15.33 26.28
C GLU A 159 -22.78 -15.95 27.36
N GLY A 160 -21.57 -15.40 27.54
CA GLY A 160 -20.57 -15.92 28.45
C GLY A 160 -19.45 -14.93 28.78
N TRP A 161 -18.66 -15.25 29.80
CA TRP A 161 -17.55 -14.44 30.28
C TRP A 161 -16.23 -15.19 30.12
N LEU A 162 -15.20 -14.50 29.62
CA LEU A 162 -13.84 -15.03 29.56
C LEU A 162 -13.09 -14.60 30.83
N LEU A 163 -12.75 -15.56 31.71
CA LEU A 163 -12.08 -15.26 32.98
C LEU A 163 -10.66 -15.84 33.01
N LYS A 164 -9.69 -15.01 33.41
CA LYS A 164 -8.30 -15.41 33.68
C LYS A 164 -8.03 -15.70 35.16
N SER A 165 -8.86 -15.16 36.04
CA SER A 165 -8.80 -15.39 37.49
C SER A 165 -10.05 -16.14 37.92
N VAL A 166 -9.92 -17.46 38.09
CA VAL A 166 -11.01 -18.37 38.47
C VAL A 166 -10.75 -18.98 39.85
N PRO A 167 -11.79 -19.18 40.68
CA PRO A 167 -11.62 -19.83 41.98
C PRO A 167 -11.31 -21.33 41.83
N PRO A 168 -10.65 -21.97 42.82
CA PRO A 168 -10.45 -23.41 42.84
C PRO A 168 -11.79 -24.15 42.68
N PRO A 169 -11.86 -25.28 41.93
CA PRO A 169 -10.76 -26.14 41.49
C PRO A 169 -10.15 -25.78 40.12
N LEU A 170 -10.53 -24.66 39.51
CA LEU A 170 -10.10 -24.28 38.16
C LEU A 170 -8.66 -23.73 38.15
N ASP A 171 -7.89 -24.02 37.10
CA ASP A 171 -6.47 -23.64 36.98
C ASP A 171 -6.30 -22.23 36.43
N SER A 172 -5.93 -21.26 37.26
CA SER A 172 -5.73 -19.86 36.86
C SER A 172 -4.62 -19.63 35.82
N ARG A 173 -3.85 -20.66 35.43
CA ARG A 173 -2.88 -20.60 34.33
C ARG A 173 -3.54 -20.70 32.95
N ASN A 174 -4.74 -21.26 32.85
CA ASN A 174 -5.47 -21.41 31.59
C ASN A 174 -6.60 -20.39 31.49
N TRP A 175 -6.94 -19.99 30.27
CA TRP A 175 -8.17 -19.23 30.03
C TRP A 175 -9.37 -20.16 30.20
N HIS A 176 -10.38 -19.69 30.90
CA HIS A 176 -11.63 -20.43 31.10
C HIS A 176 -12.78 -19.67 30.45
N LEU A 177 -13.55 -20.37 29.64
CA LEU A 177 -14.83 -19.90 29.13
C LEU A 177 -15.91 -20.22 30.18
N VAL A 178 -16.62 -19.21 30.68
CA VAL A 178 -17.78 -19.39 31.56
C VAL A 178 -19.04 -19.08 30.76
N PHE A 179 -19.98 -20.02 30.69
CA PHE A 179 -21.16 -19.91 29.84
C PHE A 179 -22.44 -20.42 30.54
N GLU A 180 -23.58 -20.07 29.97
CA GLU A 180 -24.89 -20.60 30.33
C GLU A 180 -25.25 -21.81 29.46
N GLU A 181 -25.77 -22.86 30.07
CA GLU A 181 -26.29 -24.04 29.36
C GLU A 181 -27.67 -24.39 29.89
N ASP A 182 -28.65 -24.41 28.98
CA ASP A 182 -30.06 -24.73 29.25
C ASP A 182 -30.68 -23.92 30.41
N GLY A 183 -30.34 -22.62 30.50
CA GLY A 183 -30.84 -21.72 31.55
C GLY A 183 -30.03 -21.76 32.86
N ILE A 184 -28.96 -22.56 32.93
CA ILE A 184 -28.11 -22.72 34.11
C ILE A 184 -26.79 -21.96 33.89
N PRO A 185 -26.52 -20.88 34.66
CA PRO A 185 -25.27 -20.15 34.54
C PRO A 185 -24.12 -20.86 35.29
N GLY A 186 -22.89 -20.65 34.81
CA GLY A 186 -21.67 -21.03 35.55
C GLY A 186 -20.98 -22.31 35.05
N HIS A 187 -21.32 -22.80 33.85
CA HIS A 187 -20.59 -23.88 33.19
C HIS A 187 -19.21 -23.37 32.79
N THR A 188 -18.17 -24.20 32.93
CA THR A 188 -16.78 -23.78 32.62
C THR A 188 -16.07 -24.76 31.72
N ALA A 189 -15.39 -24.27 30.68
CA ALA A 189 -14.52 -25.07 29.82
C ALA A 189 -13.11 -24.46 29.74
N PRO A 190 -12.03 -25.26 29.87
CA PRO A 190 -10.69 -24.77 29.63
C PRO A 190 -10.44 -24.59 28.12
N LEU A 191 -9.68 -23.57 27.76
CA LEU A 191 -9.15 -23.36 26.41
C LEU A 191 -7.70 -23.85 26.30
#